data_AF-A0A3D1BFQ8-F1
#
_entry.id   AF-A0A3D1BFQ8-F1
#
_cell.length_a   1.000
_cell.length_b   1.000
_cell.length_c   1.000
_cell.angle_alpha   90.00
_cell.angle_beta   90.00
_cell.angle_gamma   90.00
#
_symmetry.space_group_name_H-M   'P 1'
#
loop_
_entity.id
_entity.type
_entity.pdbx_description
1 polymer ?
#
loop_
_entity_poly.entity_id
_entity_poly.type
_entity_poly.pdbx_seq_one_letter_code
_entity_poly.pdbx_strand_id
1 'polypeptide(L)' 'LKLLIGKEGEVVSREDILQMVWGYDVLPSTRTIDNFILAFRKTYERDPKSPKHFHSVRGVGYKFTH' A
#
# COMPACT_ATOMS: atom_id res chain seq x y z
N LEU A 1 7.07 1.73 1.44
CA LEU A 1 7.66 0.95 0.33
C LEU A 1 8.30 -0.36 0.80
N LYS A 2 9.33 -0.33 1.68
CA LYS A 2 10.05 -1.54 2.15
C LYS A 2 9.14 -2.68 2.63
N LEU A 3 8.07 -2.36 3.35
CA LEU A 3 7.10 -3.35 3.83
C LEU A 3 6.42 -4.14 2.70
N LEU A 4 5.87 -3.45 1.69
CA LEU A 4 5.18 -4.11 0.58
C LEU A 4 6.15 -4.87 -0.32
N ILE A 5 7.36 -4.35 -0.50
CA ILE A 5 8.43 -5.03 -1.25
C ILE A 5 8.89 -6.29 -0.51
N GLY A 6 9.05 -6.22 0.81
CA GLY A 6 9.42 -7.38 1.63
C GLY A 6 8.36 -8.47 1.70
N LYS A 7 7.11 -8.14 1.34
CA LYS A 7 5.97 -9.07 1.21
C LYS A 7 5.49 -9.16 -0.23
N GLU A 8 6.43 -9.16 -1.17
CA GLU A 8 6.10 -9.24 -2.59
C GLU A 8 5.21 -10.46 -2.88
N GLY A 9 4.17 -10.26 -3.70
CA GLY A 9 3.22 -11.31 -4.04
C GLY A 9 2.09 -11.51 -3.02
N GLU A 10 2.24 -11.02 -1.79
CA GLU A 10 1.24 -11.14 -0.73
C GLU A 10 0.28 -9.96 -0.70
N VAL A 11 -0.93 -10.19 -0.20
CA VAL A 11 -1.89 -9.13 0.12
C VAL A 11 -1.67 -8.71 1.55
N VAL A 12 -1.42 -7.41 1.78
CA VAL A 12 -1.28 -6.84 3.11
C VAL A 12 -2.48 -5.92 3.37
N SER A 13 -3.14 -6.09 4.52
CA SER A 13 -4.31 -5.29 4.89
C SER A 13 -3.94 -3.84 5.19
N ARG A 14 -4.92 -2.92 5.12
CA ARG A 14 -4.65 -1.51 5.42
C ARG A 14 -4.25 -1.33 6.89
N GLU A 15 -4.91 -2.08 7.75
CA GLU A 15 -4.69 -2.12 9.19
C GLU A 15 -3.28 -2.61 9.51
N ASP A 16 -2.82 -3.68 8.85
CA ASP A 16 -1.46 -4.20 9.03
C ASP A 16 -0.40 -3.22 8.53
N ILE A 17 -0.61 -2.59 7.36
CA ILE A 17 0.31 -1.57 6.83
C ILE A 17 0.38 -0.39 7.80
N LEU A 18 -0.77 0.04 8.34
CA LEU A 18 -0.87 1.13 9.29
C LEU A 18 -0.11 0.80 10.58
N GLN A 19 -0.39 -0.36 11.18
CA GLN A 19 0.26 -0.81 12.41
C GLN A 19 1.77 -0.93 12.26
N MET A 20 2.25 -1.51 11.16
CA MET A 20 3.69 -1.71 10.98
C MET A 20 4.47 -0.42 10.69
N VAL A 21 3.82 0.63 10.19
CA VAL A 21 4.49 1.90 9.87
C VAL A 21 4.37 2.92 11.01
N TRP A 22 3.23 3.00 11.70
CA TRP A 22 2.96 4.00 12.73
C TRP A 22 2.88 3.46 14.16
N GLY A 23 2.77 2.14 14.37
CA GLY A 23 2.51 1.56 15.69
C GLY A 23 1.08 1.81 16.19
N TYR A 24 0.84 1.53 17.48
CA TYR A 24 -0.49 1.65 18.10
C TYR A 24 -0.86 3.08 18.55
N ASP A 25 0.11 4.00 18.62
CA ASP A 25 -0.05 5.31 19.28
C ASP A 25 -0.48 6.45 18.34
N VAL A 26 -0.72 6.16 17.06
CA VAL A 26 -1.21 7.14 16.10
C VAL A 26 -2.42 6.54 15.39
N LEU A 27 -3.53 7.28 15.36
CA LEU A 27 -4.72 6.93 14.59
C LEU A 27 -4.79 7.72 13.27
N PRO A 28 -3.90 7.53 12.28
CA PRO A 28 -4.30 7.84 10.91
C PRO A 28 -5.41 6.88 10.51
N SER A 29 -6.44 7.37 9.83
CA SER A 29 -7.41 6.47 9.21
C SER A 29 -6.74 5.62 8.12
N THR A 30 -7.35 4.50 7.76
CA THR A 30 -6.93 3.65 6.63
C THR A 30 -6.82 4.42 5.30
N ARG A 31 -7.45 5.62 5.19
CA ARG A 31 -7.29 6.56 4.07
C ARG A 31 -5.86 7.05 3.90
N THR A 32 -5.09 7.15 4.97
CA THR A 32 -3.68 7.53 4.91
C THR A 32 -2.89 6.54 4.06
N ILE A 33 -3.18 5.24 4.20
CA ILE A 33 -2.55 4.19 3.39
C ILE A 33 -2.89 4.38 1.91
N ASP A 34 -4.16 4.66 1.60
CA ASP A 34 -4.59 4.90 0.22
C ASP A 34 -3.84 6.08 -0.42
N ASN A 35 -3.59 7.16 0.33
CA ASN A 35 -2.83 8.33 -0.13
C ASN A 35 -1.36 7.99 -0.43
N PHE A 36 -0.72 7.16 0.41
CA PHE A 36 0.63 6.69 0.14
C PHE A 36 0.70 5.81 -1.10
N ILE A 37 -0.26 4.91 -1.28
CA ILE A 37 -0.33 4.09 -2.50
C ILE A 37 -0.53 4.97 -3.73
N LEU A 38 -1.39 5.99 -3.65
CA LEU A 38 -1.58 6.94 -4.75
C LEU A 38 -0.27 7.69 -5.07
N ALA A 39 0.49 8.11 -4.05
CA ALA A 39 1.78 8.74 -4.23
C ALA A 39 2.80 7.78 -4.88
N PHE A 40 2.90 6.53 -4.39
CA PHE A 40 3.78 5.53 -4.99
C PHE A 40 3.42 5.23 -6.43
N ARG A 41 2.14 5.12 -6.78
CA ARG A 41 1.72 4.95 -8.17
C ARG A 41 2.18 6.12 -9.04
N LYS A 42 2.02 7.36 -8.57
CA LYS A 42 2.50 8.55 -9.30
C LYS A 42 4.02 8.56 -9.50
N THR A 43 4.77 8.04 -8.54
CA THR A 43 6.25 8.06 -8.57
C THR A 43 6.85 6.89 -9.35
N TYR A 44 6.25 5.71 -9.28
CA TYR A 44 6.88 4.46 -9.74
C TYR A 44 6.13 3.74 -10.85
N GLU A 45 4.85 4.06 -11.09
CA GLU A 45 4.11 3.47 -12.21
C GLU A 45 4.31 4.30 -13.47
N ARG A 46 4.43 3.61 -14.61
CA ARG A 46 4.40 4.28 -15.92
C ARG A 46 3.06 4.95 -16.19
N ASP A 47 1.97 4.32 -15.77
CA ASP A 47 0.62 4.89 -15.78
C ASP A 47 -0.05 4.65 -14.41
N PRO A 48 -0.22 5.70 -13.58
CA PRO A 48 -0.84 5.56 -12.26
C PRO A 48 -2.30 5.09 -12.30
N LYS A 49 -3.01 5.25 -13.44
CA LYS A 49 -4.39 4.78 -13.62
C LYS A 49 -4.46 3.30 -13.96
N SER A 50 -3.37 2.74 -14.49
CA SER A 50 -3.23 1.32 -14.83
C SER A 50 -1.96 0.75 -14.15
N PRO A 51 -1.98 0.65 -12.81
CA PRO A 51 -0.79 0.27 -12.03
C PRO A 51 -0.42 -1.20 -12.28
N LYS A 52 0.87 -1.46 -12.53
CA LYS A 52 1.44 -2.80 -12.71
C LYS A 52 2.08 -3.36 -11.45
N HIS A 53 2.53 -2.49 -10.55
CA HIS A 53 3.28 -2.88 -9.37
C HIS A 53 2.43 -2.80 -8.10
N PHE A 54 1.63 -1.75 -7.94
CA PHE A 54 0.81 -1.55 -6.73
C PHE A 54 -0.65 -1.90 -6.98
N HIS A 55 -1.08 -3.09 -6.57
CA HIS A 55 -2.41 -3.64 -6.81
C HIS A 55 -3.37 -3.33 -5.67
N SER A 56 -4.57 -2.85 -6.01
CA SER A 56 -5.66 -2.69 -5.05
C SER A 56 -6.44 -4.00 -4.92
N VAL A 57 -6.50 -4.55 -3.72
CA VAL A 57 -7.40 -5.68 -3.39
C VAL A 57 -8.60 -5.11 -2.64
N ARG A 58 -9.74 -5.00 -3.33
CA ARG A 58 -10.95 -4.36 -2.79
C ARG A 58 -11.38 -5.03 -1.47
N GLY A 59 -11.68 -4.20 -0.47
CA GLY A 59 -12.09 -4.66 0.85
C GLY A 59 -10.98 -5.25 1.72
N VAL A 60 -9.76 -5.45 1.19
CA VAL A 60 -8.65 -6.07 1.93
C VAL A 60 -7.50 -5.10 2.11
N GLY A 61 -6.87 -4.66 1.03
CA GLY A 61 -5.65 -3.87 1.12
C GLY A 61 -4.88 -3.80 -0.18
N TYR A 62 -3.58 -4.02 -0.10
CA TYR A 62 -2.66 -3.80 -1.21
C TYR A 62 -1.68 -4.95 -1.38
N LYS A 63 -1.33 -5.20 -2.64
CA LYS A 63 -0.31 -6.17 -3.03
C LYS A 63 0.73 -5.48 -3.90
N PHE A 64 1.98 -5.84 -3.70
CA PHE A 64 3.08 -5.41 -4.57
C PHE A 64 3.57 -6.57 -5.44
N THR A 65 3.92 -6.27 -6.69
CA THR A 65 4.61 -7.18 -7.62
C THR A 65 5.63 -6.42 -8.47
N HIS A 66 6.76 -7.04 -8.79
CA HIS A 66 7.67 -6.51 -9.81
C HIS A 66 7.09 -6.53 -11.23
#